data_AF-A0A522DZS3-F1
#
_entry.id   AF-A0A522DZS3-F1
#
_cell.length_a   1.000
_cell.length_b   1.000
_cell.length_c   1.000
_cell.angle_alpha   90.00
_cell.angle_beta   90.00
_cell.angle_gamma   90.00
#
_symmetry.space_group_name_H-M   'P 1'
#
loop_
_entity.id
_entity.type
_entity.pdbx_description
1 polymer ?
#
loop_
_entity_poly.entity_id
_entity_poly.type
_entity_poly.pdbx_seq_one_letter_code
_entity_poly.pdbx_strand_id
1 'polypeptide(L)'
;MGCLKREIMEELGVDVKKDSLNFLGKFECVAAGKKDTIIEEDIYIGEVNGEIKPQQEIVELLWVGKNDDKSELSSIIKYHLLPELVEKGYIK
;
A
#
# COMPACT_ATOMS: atom_id res chain seq x y z
N MET A 1 -9.93 -3.63 -10.40
CA MET A 1 -8.79 -4.55 -10.67
C MET A 1 -7.94 -4.19 -11.88
N GLY A 2 -8.48 -3.65 -12.99
CA GLY A 2 -7.64 -3.23 -14.13
C GLY A 2 -6.63 -2.14 -13.78
N CYS A 3 -7.09 -1.10 -13.07
CA CYS A 3 -6.24 -0.03 -12.52
C CYS A 3 -5.13 -0.57 -11.61
N LEU A 4 -5.49 -1.26 -10.52
CA LEU A 4 -4.54 -1.83 -9.54
C LEU A 4 -3.36 -2.59 -10.19
N LYS A 5 -3.63 -3.47 -11.15
CA LYS A 5 -2.58 -4.24 -11.83
C LYS A 5 -1.68 -3.37 -12.69
N ARG A 6 -2.26 -2.38 -13.35
CA ARG A 6 -1.52 -1.44 -14.19
C ARG A 6 -0.59 -0.57 -13.31
N GLU A 7 -1.10 0.00 -12.22
CA GLU A 7 -0.28 0.82 -11.30
C GLU A 7 0.87 0.01 -10.69
N ILE A 8 0.62 -1.21 -10.21
CA ILE A 8 1.67 -2.07 -9.64
C ILE A 8 2.74 -2.41 -10.68
N MET A 9 2.36 -2.63 -11.95
CA MET A 9 3.33 -2.82 -13.02
C MET A 9 4.12 -1.54 -13.32
N GLU A 10 3.44 -0.38 -13.39
CA GLU A 10 4.04 0.92 -13.74
C GLU A 10 5.00 1.44 -12.67
N GLU A 11 4.68 1.27 -11.39
CA GLU A 11 5.45 1.84 -10.28
C GLU A 11 6.42 0.84 -9.62
N LEU A 12 6.11 -0.47 -9.70
CA LEU A 12 6.88 -1.51 -9.00
C LEU A 12 7.50 -2.56 -9.94
N GLY A 13 7.12 -2.58 -11.22
CA GLY A 13 7.68 -3.48 -12.23
C GLY A 13 7.31 -4.96 -12.08
N VAL A 14 6.24 -5.27 -11.34
CA VAL A 14 5.86 -6.65 -11.01
C VAL A 14 4.39 -6.92 -11.29
N ASP A 15 4.06 -8.19 -11.50
CA ASP A 15 2.67 -8.66 -11.60
C ASP A 15 2.14 -9.10 -10.24
N VAL A 16 0.82 -8.98 -10.05
CA VAL A 16 0.12 -9.51 -8.88
C VAL A 16 -0.39 -10.92 -9.15
N LYS A 17 -0.20 -11.83 -8.18
CA LYS A 17 -0.86 -13.14 -8.19
C LYS A 17 -2.35 -12.97 -7.91
N LYS A 18 -3.18 -13.04 -8.96
CA LYS A 18 -4.63 -12.75 -8.90
C LYS A 18 -5.34 -13.50 -7.77
N ASP A 19 -4.99 -14.76 -7.56
CA ASP A 19 -5.66 -15.64 -6.59
C ASP A 19 -5.24 -15.35 -5.13
N SER A 20 -4.18 -14.57 -4.92
CA SER A 20 -3.75 -14.11 -3.59
C SER A 20 -4.35 -12.76 -3.20
N LEU A 21 -4.97 -12.06 -4.16
CA LEU A 21 -5.41 -10.69 -3.96
C LEU A 21 -6.73 -10.67 -3.19
N ASN A 22 -6.69 -10.08 -1.99
CA ASN A 22 -7.82 -9.93 -1.10
C ASN A 22 -8.12 -8.44 -0.89
N PHE A 23 -9.39 -8.07 -1.02
CA PHE A 23 -9.84 -6.72 -0.68
C PHE A 23 -9.86 -6.59 0.85
N LEU A 24 -9.16 -5.58 1.37
CA LEU A 24 -9.12 -5.30 2.80
C LEU A 24 -10.23 -4.35 3.21
N GLY A 25 -10.50 -3.34 2.37
CA GLY A 25 -11.51 -2.34 2.68
C GLY A 25 -11.35 -1.08 1.85
N LYS A 26 -12.29 -0.18 2.08
CA LYS A 26 -12.35 1.14 1.46
C LYS A 26 -12.17 2.18 2.56
N PHE A 27 -11.29 3.13 2.34
CA PHE A 27 -10.90 4.11 3.34
C PHE A 27 -10.98 5.51 2.76
N GLU A 28 -11.54 6.43 3.55
CA GLU A 28 -11.53 7.86 3.23
C GLU A 28 -10.42 8.54 4.03
N CYS A 29 -9.54 9.29 3.35
CA CYS A 29 -8.46 10.01 4.01
C CYS A 29 -8.06 11.28 3.28
N VAL A 30 -7.34 12.15 3.97
CA VAL A 30 -6.68 13.29 3.34
C VAL A 30 -5.56 12.77 2.44
N ALA A 31 -5.55 13.20 1.18
CA ALA A 31 -4.54 12.81 0.21
C ALA A 31 -3.13 13.19 0.70
N ALA A 32 -2.18 12.27 0.56
CA ALA A 32 -0.80 12.51 0.93
C ALA A 32 -0.27 13.78 0.22
N GLY A 33 0.26 14.72 1.00
CA GLY A 33 0.78 16.00 0.48
C GLY A 33 -0.28 17.04 0.07
N LYS A 34 -1.59 16.75 0.14
CA LYS A 34 -2.67 17.68 -0.25
C LYS A 34 -3.72 17.83 0.85
N LYS A 35 -3.48 18.77 1.77
CA LYS A 35 -4.27 18.97 3.00
C LYS A 35 -5.77 19.23 2.79
N ASP A 36 -6.15 19.80 1.65
CA ASP A 36 -7.53 20.17 1.32
C ASP A 36 -8.20 19.20 0.34
N THR A 37 -7.61 18.01 0.14
CA THR A 37 -8.14 16.99 -0.76
C THR A 37 -8.43 15.72 0.02
N ILE A 38 -9.68 15.30 0.01
CA ILE A 38 -10.12 14.00 0.54
C ILE A 38 -10.18 13.02 -0.62
N ILE A 39 -9.61 11.84 -0.42
CA ILE A 39 -9.65 10.74 -1.38
C ILE A 39 -10.27 9.51 -0.71
N GLU A 40 -10.84 8.67 -1.56
CA GLU A 40 -11.32 7.34 -1.20
C GLU A 40 -10.42 6.32 -1.89
N GLU A 41 -9.85 5.39 -1.12
CA GLU A 41 -8.93 4.38 -1.61
C GLU A 41 -9.47 2.97 -1.33
N ASP A 42 -9.50 2.13 -2.38
CA ASP A 42 -9.74 0.70 -2.27
C ASP A 42 -8.42 -0.01 -1.97
N ILE A 43 -8.29 -0.61 -0.79
CA ILE A 43 -7.06 -1.25 -0.34
C ILE A 43 -7.14 -2.76 -0.51
N TYR A 44 -6.06 -3.33 -1.05
CA TYR A 44 -5.92 -4.76 -1.27
C TYR A 44 -4.61 -5.26 -0.67
N ILE A 45 -4.60 -6.54 -0.26
CA ILE A 45 -3.41 -7.28 0.12
C ILE A 45 -3.24 -8.47 -0.81
N GLY A 46 -2.01 -8.77 -1.21
CA GLY A 46 -1.72 -9.90 -2.07
C GLY A 46 -0.22 -10.11 -2.27
N GLU A 47 0.10 -11.17 -2.98
CA GLU A 47 1.46 -11.52 -3.37
C GLU A 47 1.77 -11.01 -4.77
N VAL A 48 3.03 -10.62 -4.97
CA VAL A 48 3.57 -10.24 -6.28
C VAL A 48 4.51 -11.33 -6.82
N ASN A 49 4.70 -11.33 -8.13
CA ASN A 49 5.64 -12.19 -8.84
C ASN A 49 6.87 -11.38 -9.27
N GLY A 50 8.04 -11.78 -8.79
CA GLY A 50 9.31 -11.17 -9.16
C GLY A 50 9.88 -10.26 -8.07
N GLU A 51 10.86 -9.46 -8.46
CA GLU A 51 11.57 -8.54 -7.59
C GLU A 51 11.00 -7.13 -7.73
N ILE A 52 10.51 -6.57 -6.62
CA ILE A 52 9.95 -5.21 -6.58
C ILE A 52 11.10 -4.20 -6.75
N LYS A 53 10.92 -3.22 -7.64
CA LYS A 53 11.87 -2.13 -7.87
C LYS A 53 11.15 -0.80 -7.95
N PRO A 54 11.70 0.30 -7.39
CA PRO A 54 11.11 1.61 -7.58
C PRO A 54 11.11 1.98 -9.07
N GLN A 55 9.98 2.43 -9.61
CA GLN A 55 9.83 2.91 -10.97
C GLN A 55 8.94 4.17 -11.01
N GLN A 56 9.09 4.94 -12.09
CA GLN A 56 8.29 6.12 -12.38
C GLN A 56 8.25 7.13 -11.22
N GLU A 57 7.10 7.27 -10.55
CA GLU A 57 6.88 8.23 -9.46
C GLU A 57 7.56 7.81 -8.15
N ILE A 58 7.91 6.52 -8.00
CA ILE A 58 8.58 5.99 -6.80
C ILE A 58 10.10 6.13 -6.96
N VAL A 59 10.70 6.90 -6.05
CA VAL A 59 12.17 7.13 -6.02
C VAL A 59 12.89 6.08 -5.16
N GLU A 60 12.25 5.59 -4.10
CA GLU A 60 12.85 4.67 -3.13
C GLU A 60 11.79 3.73 -2.54
N LEU A 61 12.23 2.53 -2.12
CA LEU A 61 11.41 1.56 -1.42
C LEU A 61 11.99 1.28 -0.03
N LEU A 62 11.12 1.25 0.97
CA LEU A 62 11.43 0.83 2.33
C LEU A 62 10.39 -0.19 2.81
N TRP A 63 10.87 -1.27 3.43
CA TRP A 63 10.01 -2.20 4.14
C TRP A 63 9.82 -1.72 5.57
N VAL A 64 8.57 -1.66 6.02
CA VAL A 64 8.20 -1.15 7.35
C VAL A 64 7.45 -2.21 8.12
N GLY A 65 7.98 -2.56 9.29
CA GLY A 65 7.38 -3.47 10.25
C GLY A 65 6.68 -2.75 11.41
N LYS A 66 6.16 -3.54 12.34
CA LYS A 66 5.38 -3.06 13.49
C LYS A 66 6.14 -2.08 14.38
N ASN A 67 7.43 -2.30 14.58
CA ASN A 67 8.27 -1.59 15.54
C ASN A 67 9.17 -0.52 14.91
N ASP A 68 9.10 -0.34 13.59
CA ASP A 68 9.91 0.64 12.88
C ASP A 68 9.37 2.07 13.09
N ASP A 69 10.18 3.06 12.70
CA ASP A 69 9.77 4.45 12.70
C ASP A 69 8.63 4.69 11.67
N LYS A 70 7.62 5.43 12.12
CA LYS A 70 6.38 5.73 11.38
C LYS A 70 6.22 7.23 11.15
N SER A 71 7.29 8.00 11.33
CA SER A 71 7.31 9.45 11.15
C SER A 71 7.00 9.85 9.71
N GLU A 72 7.54 9.13 8.73
CA GLU A 72 7.40 9.37 7.28
C GLU A 72 6.17 8.69 6.65
N LEU A 73 5.43 7.87 7.40
CA LEU A 73 4.24 7.20 6.87
C LEU A 73 3.07 8.16 6.73
N SER A 74 2.29 8.01 5.65
CA SER A 74 1.03 8.73 5.48
C SER A 74 0.03 8.40 6.61
N SER A 75 -0.88 9.32 6.89
CA SER A 75 -1.87 9.17 7.97
C SER A 75 -2.71 7.90 7.85
N ILE A 76 -3.10 7.52 6.64
CA ILE A 76 -3.89 6.29 6.40
C ILE A 76 -3.09 5.03 6.75
N ILE A 77 -1.82 4.95 6.34
CA ILE A 77 -0.97 3.81 6.66
C ILE A 77 -0.73 3.74 8.17
N LYS A 78 -0.36 4.88 8.78
CA LYS A 78 0.05 4.95 10.18
C LYS A 78 -1.09 4.64 11.16
N TYR A 79 -2.28 5.21 10.94
CA TYR A 79 -3.37 5.16 11.91
C TYR A 79 -4.46 4.13 11.57
N HIS A 80 -4.54 3.67 10.32
CA HIS A 80 -5.57 2.71 9.90
C HIS A 80 -4.96 1.37 9.46
N LEU A 81 -4.13 1.37 8.41
CA LEU A 81 -3.69 0.11 7.80
C LEU A 81 -2.68 -0.67 8.65
N LEU A 82 -1.63 -0.03 9.16
CA LEU A 82 -0.61 -0.75 9.93
C LEU A 82 -1.19 -1.41 11.21
N PRO A 83 -2.02 -0.73 12.03
CA PRO A 83 -2.72 -1.40 13.13
C PRO A 83 -3.57 -2.58 12.69
N GLU A 84 -4.34 -2.45 11.61
CA GLU A 84 -5.20 -3.53 11.08
C GLU A 84 -4.38 -4.72 10.59
N LEU A 85 -3.26 -4.48 9.90
CA LEU A 85 -2.35 -5.52 9.43
C LEU A 85 -1.67 -6.27 10.58
N VAL A 86 -1.34 -5.57 11.68
CA VAL A 86 -0.78 -6.19 12.89
C VAL A 86 -1.84 -7.02 13.62
N GLU A 87 -3.07 -6.49 13.77
CA GLU A 87 -4.17 -7.20 14.42
C GLU A 87 -4.55 -8.49 13.66
N LYS A 88 -4.59 -8.42 12.31
CA LYS A 88 -4.85 -9.57 11.44
C LYS A 88 -3.65 -10.52 11.30
N GLY A 89 -2.50 -10.19 11.90
CA GLY A 89 -1.31 -11.05 11.91
C GLY A 89 -0.52 -11.08 10.60
N TYR A 90 -0.73 -10.12 9.69
CA TYR A 90 0.05 -9.98 8.45
C TYR A 90 1.45 -9.42 8.72
N ILE A 91 1.59 -8.56 9.73
CA ILE A 91 2.86 -7.99 10.17
C ILE A 91 3.10 -8.43 11.62
N LYS A 92 4.25 -9.06 11.87
CA LYS A 92 4.64 -9.58 13.18
C LYS A 92 5.42 -8.55 13.99
#